data_AF-A0A7X7LV71-F1
#
_entry.id   AF-A0A7X7LV71-F1
#
_cell.length_a   1.000
_cell.length_b   1.000
_cell.length_c   1.000
_cell.angle_alpha   90.00
_cell.angle_beta   90.00
_cell.angle_gamma   90.00
#
_symmetry.space_group_name_H-M   'P 1'
#
loop_
_entity.id
_entity.type
_entity.pdbx_description
1 polymer ?
#
loop_
_entity_poly.entity_id
_entity_poly.type
_entity_poly.pdbx_seq_one_letter_code
_entity_poly.pdbx_strand_id
1 'polypeptide(L)'
;MNANRLPAARVRGVGLLLLLMLAMLLSGCAVFRPPPPYTTEADALADRGEPTRRWTNEDGTTVLEYSTQPNGYTCLMVEVDRSGVVLRQWDALSERNLAEVRPGMSREEVDRMLGEHRSEQTFRLSGEEVWDWNIYNDGPGIATLFNVHFIDGKVVRTSRTYVYPNDGGLLGGYYYGRPYGYGFWGGYPFGWPYRAYHPYAPWFFW
;
A
#
# COMPACT_ATOMS: atom_id res chain seq x y z
N MET A 1 -54.68 -14.65 -15.35
CA MET A 1 -54.49 -13.79 -14.17
C MET A 1 -54.42 -14.68 -12.95
N ASN A 2 -53.39 -14.56 -12.10
CA ASN A 2 -53.50 -14.82 -10.66
C ASN A 2 -52.21 -14.36 -9.97
N ALA A 3 -52.29 -13.21 -9.32
CA ALA A 3 -51.22 -12.66 -8.51
C ALA A 3 -51.43 -13.11 -7.04
N ASN A 4 -50.59 -14.03 -6.56
CA ASN A 4 -50.54 -14.38 -5.15
C ASN A 4 -49.80 -13.29 -4.37
N ARG A 5 -50.51 -12.49 -3.58
CA ARG A 5 -49.89 -11.57 -2.61
C ARG A 5 -49.77 -12.28 -1.26
N LEU A 6 -48.55 -12.41 -0.75
CA LEU A 6 -48.25 -13.07 0.53
C LEU A 6 -48.63 -12.18 1.73
N PRO A 7 -49.10 -12.76 2.86
CA PRO A 7 -49.57 -12.00 4.02
C PRO A 7 -48.42 -11.36 4.83
N ALA A 8 -48.61 -10.11 5.24
CA ALA A 8 -47.59 -9.21 5.82
C ALA A 8 -46.85 -9.74 7.07
N ALA A 9 -47.45 -10.67 7.84
CA ALA A 9 -46.80 -11.27 9.00
C ALA A 9 -45.61 -12.17 8.62
N ARG A 10 -45.67 -12.84 7.47
CA ARG A 10 -44.55 -13.64 6.93
C ARG A 10 -43.40 -12.75 6.48
N VAL A 11 -43.70 -11.54 5.99
CA VAL A 11 -42.71 -10.56 5.54
C VAL A 11 -41.85 -10.04 6.70
N ARG A 12 -42.43 -9.87 7.90
CA ARG A 12 -41.70 -9.42 9.10
C ARG A 12 -40.73 -10.46 9.65
N GLY A 13 -41.12 -11.75 9.68
CA GLY A 13 -40.24 -12.84 10.13
C GLY A 13 -39.08 -13.10 9.17
N VAL A 14 -39.34 -13.04 7.85
CA VAL A 14 -38.31 -13.14 6.83
C VAL A 14 -37.35 -11.94 6.89
N GLY A 15 -37.87 -10.73 7.14
CA GLY A 15 -37.05 -9.53 7.30
C GLY A 15 -36.06 -9.63 8.47
N LEU A 16 -36.50 -10.14 9.63
CA LEU A 16 -35.63 -10.33 10.79
C LEU A 16 -34.57 -11.41 10.56
N LEU A 17 -34.92 -12.52 9.91
CA LEU A 17 -33.98 -13.60 9.56
C LEU A 17 -32.93 -13.13 8.55
N LEU A 18 -33.32 -12.35 7.54
CA LEU A 18 -32.39 -11.75 6.57
C LEU A 18 -31.46 -10.74 7.25
N LEU A 19 -31.96 -9.95 8.21
CA LEU A 19 -31.15 -9.03 9.01
C LEU A 19 -30.13 -9.75 9.88
N LEU A 20 -30.51 -10.85 10.52
CA LEU A 20 -29.59 -11.68 11.32
C LEU A 20 -28.55 -12.39 10.46
N MET A 21 -28.95 -12.89 9.29
CA MET A 21 -28.05 -13.52 8.32
C MET A 21 -27.06 -12.50 7.74
N LEU A 22 -27.53 -11.27 7.45
CA LEU A 22 -26.67 -10.15 7.06
C LEU A 22 -25.70 -9.76 8.19
N ALA A 23 -26.17 -9.69 9.43
CA ALA A 23 -25.31 -9.40 10.58
C ALA A 23 -24.21 -10.47 10.79
N MET A 24 -24.51 -11.75 10.53
CA MET A 24 -23.50 -12.82 10.54
C MET A 24 -22.51 -12.74 9.36
N LEU A 25 -22.92 -12.22 8.21
CA LEU A 25 -22.02 -12.01 7.06
C LEU A 25 -21.02 -10.86 7.31
N LEU A 26 -21.31 -9.94 8.24
CA LEU A 26 -20.42 -8.81 8.57
C LEU A 26 -19.35 -9.13 9.64
N SER A 27 -19.34 -10.32 10.26
CA SER A 27 -18.35 -10.65 11.30
C SER A 27 -16.98 -11.09 10.77
N GLY A 28 -16.73 -10.98 9.46
CA GLY A 28 -15.42 -11.24 8.84
C GLY A 28 -14.47 -10.04 8.97
N CYS A 29 -14.07 -9.67 10.19
CA CYS A 29 -12.99 -8.70 10.36
C CYS A 29 -11.65 -9.37 10.03
N ALA A 30 -11.06 -9.04 8.88
CA ALA A 30 -9.67 -9.39 8.58
C ALA A 30 -8.76 -8.66 9.57
N VAL A 31 -8.33 -9.35 10.64
CA VAL A 31 -7.28 -8.85 11.52
C VAL A 31 -5.96 -9.04 10.77
N PHE A 32 -5.30 -7.94 10.42
CA PHE A 32 -3.94 -7.96 9.87
C PHE A 32 -2.97 -8.49 10.92
N ARG A 33 -2.81 -9.82 10.97
CA ARG A 33 -1.80 -10.50 11.77
C ARG A 33 -0.55 -10.68 10.91
N PRO A 34 0.66 -10.58 11.49
CA PRO A 34 1.87 -11.02 10.80
C PRO A 34 1.66 -12.44 10.23
N PRO A 35 2.18 -12.74 9.03
CA PRO A 35 2.08 -14.08 8.47
C PRO A 35 2.62 -15.11 9.48
N PRO A 36 1.92 -16.24 9.67
CA PRO A 36 2.52 -17.35 10.39
C PRO A 36 3.81 -17.81 9.68
N PRO A 37 4.77 -18.42 10.39
CA PRO A 37 5.90 -19.07 9.74
C PRO A 37 5.42 -20.19 8.84
N TYR A 38 5.72 -20.11 7.55
CA TYR A 38 5.49 -21.21 6.60
C TYR A 38 6.62 -22.23 6.69
N THR A 39 6.30 -23.50 6.42
CA THR A 39 7.30 -24.58 6.35
C THR A 39 7.54 -25.02 4.91
N THR A 40 6.54 -24.90 4.03
CA THR A 40 6.64 -25.26 2.61
C THR A 40 6.08 -24.16 1.69
N GLU A 41 6.49 -24.17 0.42
CA GLU A 41 5.88 -23.35 -0.64
C GLU A 41 4.37 -23.59 -0.73
N ALA A 42 3.94 -24.85 -0.60
CA ALA A 42 2.51 -25.20 -0.63
C ALA A 42 1.72 -24.54 0.50
N ASP A 43 2.30 -24.41 1.70
CA ASP A 43 1.66 -23.70 2.81
C ASP A 43 1.47 -22.20 2.50
N ALA A 44 2.52 -21.57 1.95
CA ALA A 44 2.48 -20.16 1.57
C ALA A 44 1.43 -19.90 0.47
N LEU A 45 1.37 -20.77 -0.55
CA LEU A 45 0.39 -20.70 -1.63
C LEU A 45 -1.04 -20.96 -1.13
N ALA A 46 -1.22 -21.89 -0.19
CA ALA A 46 -2.54 -22.18 0.39
C ALA A 46 -3.08 -21.00 1.22
N ASP A 47 -2.20 -20.28 1.93
CA ASP A 47 -2.58 -19.13 2.75
C ASP A 47 -2.72 -17.83 1.94
N ARG A 48 -1.81 -17.59 0.97
CA ARG A 48 -1.68 -16.30 0.27
C ARG A 48 -2.11 -16.32 -1.20
N GLY A 49 -2.33 -17.49 -1.79
CA GLY A 49 -2.54 -17.64 -3.22
C GLY A 49 -1.24 -17.52 -4.02
N GLU A 50 -1.34 -17.15 -5.30
CA GLU A 50 -0.15 -16.97 -6.13
C GLU A 50 0.68 -15.75 -5.68
N PRO A 51 2.02 -15.86 -5.66
CA PRO A 51 2.88 -14.73 -5.38
C PRO A 51 2.79 -13.70 -6.50
N THR A 52 2.96 -12.44 -6.12
CA THR A 52 3.07 -11.31 -7.04
C THR A 52 4.25 -11.49 -7.99
N ARG A 53 5.36 -12.06 -7.49
CA ARG A 53 6.54 -12.36 -8.29
C ARG A 53 7.31 -13.56 -7.73
N ARG A 54 8.01 -14.29 -8.59
CA ARG A 54 8.97 -15.33 -8.22
C ARG A 54 10.37 -14.93 -8.66
N TRP A 55 11.32 -14.93 -7.73
CA TRP A 55 12.72 -14.60 -7.98
C TRP A 55 13.58 -15.85 -7.91
N THR A 56 14.11 -16.31 -9.04
CA THR A 56 15.04 -17.44 -9.05
C THR A 56 16.45 -16.95 -8.74
N ASN A 57 17.09 -17.58 -7.76
CA ASN A 57 18.47 -17.34 -7.36
C ASN A 57 19.42 -18.33 -8.07
N GLU A 58 20.69 -17.97 -8.21
CA GLU A 58 21.71 -18.79 -8.90
C GLU A 58 22.01 -20.12 -8.18
N ASP A 59 21.81 -20.17 -6.86
CA ASP A 59 21.96 -21.38 -6.04
C ASP A 59 20.79 -22.38 -6.21
N GLY A 60 19.77 -22.00 -6.98
CA GLY A 60 18.56 -22.76 -7.25
C GLY A 60 17.44 -22.55 -6.23
N THR A 61 17.60 -21.65 -5.26
CA THR A 61 16.50 -21.22 -4.40
C THR A 61 15.56 -20.28 -5.15
N THR A 62 14.33 -20.15 -4.67
CA THR A 62 13.34 -19.21 -5.22
C THR A 62 12.76 -18.36 -4.10
N VAL A 63 12.67 -17.06 -4.30
CA VAL A 63 11.94 -16.16 -3.40
C VAL A 63 10.56 -15.88 -3.98
N LEU A 64 9.52 -16.23 -3.22
CA LEU A 64 8.13 -15.89 -3.49
C LEU A 64 7.84 -14.52 -2.87
N GLU A 65 7.49 -13.56 -3.71
CA GLU A 65 7.14 -12.20 -3.30
C GLU A 65 5.62 -12.05 -3.21
N TYR A 66 5.14 -11.59 -2.05
CA TYR A 66 3.74 -11.23 -1.81
C TYR A 66 3.68 -9.76 -1.41
N SER A 67 3.65 -8.88 -2.41
CA SER A 67 3.55 -7.43 -2.21
C SER A 67 2.10 -7.02 -1.94
N THR A 68 1.93 -6.09 -0.99
CA THR A 68 0.63 -5.42 -0.76
C THR A 68 0.58 -4.04 -1.40
N GLN A 69 1.64 -3.61 -2.10
CA GLN A 69 1.66 -2.35 -2.84
C GLN A 69 0.60 -2.35 -3.95
N PRO A 70 0.12 -1.17 -4.38
CA PRO A 70 0.45 0.18 -3.90
C PRO A 70 -0.32 0.62 -2.65
N ASN A 71 -1.26 -0.21 -2.15
CA ASN A 71 -2.24 0.21 -1.14
C ASN A 71 -1.89 -0.24 0.29
N GLY A 72 -1.15 -1.34 0.44
CA GLY A 72 -0.61 -1.82 1.71
C GLY A 72 0.79 -1.30 1.97
N TYR A 73 1.42 -1.80 3.04
CA TYR A 73 2.72 -1.33 3.52
C TYR A 73 3.75 -2.44 3.78
N THR A 74 3.43 -3.66 3.38
CA THR A 74 4.29 -4.84 3.58
C THR A 74 4.61 -5.51 2.24
N CYS A 75 5.76 -6.18 2.19
CA CYS A 75 6.13 -7.05 1.09
C CYS A 75 6.72 -8.34 1.67
N LEU A 76 5.89 -9.36 1.82
CA LEU A 76 6.35 -10.63 2.39
C LEU A 76 7.18 -11.38 1.35
N MET A 77 8.39 -11.76 1.74
CA MET A 77 9.29 -12.60 0.96
C MET A 77 9.41 -13.95 1.63
N VAL A 78 9.23 -15.03 0.87
CA VAL A 78 9.38 -16.42 1.33
C VAL A 78 10.40 -17.11 0.43
N GLU A 79 11.56 -17.42 0.98
CA GLU A 79 12.65 -18.10 0.28
C GLU A 79 12.52 -19.61 0.47
N VAL A 80 12.46 -20.34 -0.64
CA VAL A 80 12.28 -21.80 -0.68
C VAL A 80 13.42 -22.46 -1.45
N ASP A 81 13.78 -23.67 -1.05
CA ASP A 81 14.72 -24.50 -1.79
C ASP A 81 14.07 -25.22 -2.98
N ARG A 82 14.87 -25.99 -3.74
CA ARG A 82 14.39 -26.76 -4.90
C ARG A 82 13.36 -27.84 -4.58
N SER A 83 13.25 -28.22 -3.31
CA SER A 83 12.25 -29.18 -2.83
C SER A 83 10.97 -28.52 -2.31
N GLY A 84 10.92 -27.18 -2.31
CA GLY A 84 9.79 -26.40 -1.82
C GLY A 84 9.78 -26.22 -0.30
N VAL A 85 10.89 -26.48 0.39
CA VAL A 85 11.02 -26.22 1.84
C VAL A 85 11.39 -24.76 2.06
N VAL A 86 10.69 -24.10 2.99
CA VAL A 86 10.95 -22.71 3.37
C VAL A 86 12.25 -22.63 4.17
N LEU A 87 13.20 -21.87 3.63
CA LEU A 87 14.48 -21.57 4.27
C LEU A 87 14.38 -20.32 5.15
N ARG A 88 13.63 -19.31 4.69
CA ARG A 88 13.49 -18.02 5.38
C ARG A 88 12.22 -17.29 4.96
N GLN A 89 11.65 -16.51 5.87
CA GLN A 89 10.62 -15.53 5.55
C GLN A 89 10.91 -14.18 6.21
N TRP A 90 10.58 -13.08 5.53
CA TRP A 90 10.79 -11.73 6.06
C TRP A 90 9.89 -10.70 5.36
N ASP A 91 9.72 -9.53 5.98
CA ASP A 91 9.13 -8.37 5.32
C ASP A 91 10.24 -7.55 4.63
N ALA A 92 10.18 -7.47 3.31
CA ALA A 92 11.12 -6.71 2.49
C ALA A 92 11.10 -5.21 2.85
N LEU A 93 9.95 -4.68 3.29
CA LEU A 93 9.77 -3.27 3.67
C LEU A 93 10.01 -3.01 5.16
N SER A 94 10.63 -3.96 5.87
CA SER A 94 11.04 -3.73 7.26
C SER A 94 12.08 -2.60 7.36
N GLU A 95 12.03 -1.83 8.45
CA GLU A 95 12.97 -0.74 8.73
C GLU A 95 14.44 -1.15 8.57
N ARG A 96 14.77 -2.39 8.94
CA ARG A 96 16.11 -2.96 8.75
C ARG A 96 16.51 -3.02 7.28
N ASN A 97 15.65 -3.55 6.41
CA ASN A 97 15.95 -3.68 4.98
C ASN A 97 15.91 -2.34 4.25
N LEU A 98 14.98 -1.44 4.62
CA LEU A 98 14.96 -0.08 4.11
C LEU A 98 16.27 0.64 4.43
N ALA A 99 16.79 0.43 5.64
CA ALA A 99 18.09 0.95 6.02
C ALA A 99 19.17 0.39 5.09
N GLU A 100 19.15 -0.86 4.64
CA GLU A 100 20.22 -1.43 3.80
C GLU A 100 20.34 -0.85 2.39
N VAL A 101 19.41 -0.01 1.92
CA VAL A 101 19.56 0.69 0.64
C VAL A 101 20.72 1.69 0.73
N ARG A 102 21.77 1.50 -0.08
CA ARG A 102 22.96 2.37 -0.10
C ARG A 102 23.19 3.04 -1.46
N PRO A 103 23.84 4.21 -1.48
CA PRO A 103 24.32 4.80 -2.72
C PRO A 103 25.19 3.82 -3.52
N GLY A 104 25.00 3.78 -4.84
CA GLY A 104 25.72 2.89 -5.77
C GLY A 104 25.05 1.54 -6.07
N MET A 105 23.98 1.18 -5.35
CA MET A 105 23.14 0.03 -5.70
C MET A 105 22.43 0.27 -7.05
N SER A 106 22.24 -0.78 -7.85
CA SER A 106 21.44 -0.75 -9.08
C SER A 106 19.95 -0.83 -8.77
N ARG A 107 19.14 -0.50 -9.78
CA ARG A 107 17.68 -0.67 -9.73
C ARG A 107 17.29 -2.11 -9.45
N GLU A 108 17.95 -3.06 -10.09
CA GLU A 108 17.68 -4.49 -9.94
C GLU A 108 18.04 -4.98 -8.52
N GLU A 109 19.11 -4.46 -7.93
CA GLU A 109 19.47 -4.75 -6.54
C GLU A 109 18.39 -4.24 -5.57
N VAL A 110 17.88 -3.02 -5.80
CA VAL A 110 16.80 -2.45 -4.97
C VAL A 110 15.48 -3.19 -5.17
N ASP A 111 15.09 -3.49 -6.40
CA ASP A 111 13.85 -4.20 -6.73
C ASP A 111 13.84 -5.61 -6.12
N ARG A 112 14.97 -6.32 -6.19
CA ARG A 112 15.11 -7.64 -5.55
C ARG A 112 15.07 -7.57 -4.02
N MET A 113 15.56 -6.48 -3.44
CA MET A 113 15.62 -6.31 -1.98
C MET A 113 14.29 -5.88 -1.37
N LEU A 114 13.57 -4.96 -2.03
CA LEU A 114 12.36 -4.33 -1.49
C LEU A 114 11.06 -4.86 -2.13
N GLY A 115 11.15 -5.59 -3.24
CA GLY A 115 10.00 -6.05 -4.01
C GLY A 115 9.31 -4.92 -4.77
N GLU A 116 8.12 -5.23 -5.29
CA GLU A 116 7.31 -4.32 -6.11
C GLU A 116 7.13 -2.96 -5.45
N HIS A 117 7.55 -1.92 -6.18
CA HIS A 117 7.36 -0.52 -5.81
C HIS A 117 5.95 -0.04 -6.15
N ARG A 118 5.49 0.98 -5.42
CA ARG A 118 4.18 1.60 -5.63
C ARG A 118 4.15 2.46 -6.88
N SER A 119 5.17 3.28 -7.10
CA SER A 119 5.24 4.17 -8.27
C SER A 119 6.66 4.51 -8.67
N GLU A 120 6.82 4.86 -9.95
CA GLU A 120 8.06 5.34 -10.56
C GLU A 120 7.81 6.72 -11.17
N GLN A 121 8.73 7.66 -10.92
CA GLN A 121 8.67 9.03 -11.42
C GLN A 121 10.04 9.51 -11.92
N THR A 122 10.10 10.04 -13.13
CA THR A 122 11.33 10.62 -13.70
C THR A 122 11.26 12.15 -13.76
N PHE A 123 12.26 12.82 -13.19
CA PHE A 123 12.40 14.27 -13.17
C PHE A 123 13.42 14.74 -14.20
N ARG A 124 12.94 15.20 -15.36
CA ARG A 124 13.80 15.58 -16.50
C ARG A 124 14.86 16.64 -16.20
N LEU A 125 14.57 17.58 -15.29
CA LEU A 125 15.49 18.70 -14.99
C LEU A 125 16.69 18.26 -14.12
N SER A 126 16.48 17.34 -13.19
CA SER A 126 17.54 16.79 -12.35
C SER A 126 18.17 15.52 -12.94
N GLY A 127 17.47 14.84 -13.86
CA GLY A 127 17.84 13.51 -14.33
C GLY A 127 17.55 12.41 -13.31
N GLU A 128 16.84 12.71 -12.22
CA GLU A 128 16.51 11.73 -11.19
C GLU A 128 15.32 10.85 -11.61
N GLU A 129 15.45 9.55 -11.40
CA GLU A 129 14.35 8.60 -11.38
C GLU A 129 14.07 8.23 -9.91
N VAL A 130 12.81 8.22 -9.50
CA VAL A 130 12.43 8.04 -8.10
C VAL A 130 11.40 6.93 -8.03
N TRP A 131 11.73 5.89 -7.27
CA TRP A 131 10.80 4.83 -6.93
C TRP A 131 10.32 5.03 -5.50
N ASP A 132 9.03 4.81 -5.26
CA ASP A 132 8.45 4.90 -3.92
C ASP A 132 7.72 3.63 -3.50
N TRP A 133 7.74 3.37 -2.19
CA TRP A 133 6.96 2.32 -1.52
C TRP A 133 6.16 2.96 -0.40
N ASN A 134 4.91 2.54 -0.24
CA ASN A 134 4.17 2.81 0.98
C ASN A 134 4.72 1.91 2.09
N ILE A 135 5.13 2.49 3.22
CA ILE A 135 5.71 1.74 4.35
C ILE A 135 4.85 1.96 5.61
N TYR A 136 5.14 1.19 6.66
CA TYR A 136 4.44 1.36 7.92
C TYR A 136 4.56 2.82 8.38
N ASN A 137 3.42 3.45 8.68
CA ASN A 137 3.40 4.86 9.05
C ASN A 137 3.69 5.02 10.55
N ASP A 138 4.93 5.37 10.86
CA ASP A 138 5.39 5.82 12.18
C ASP A 138 5.48 7.36 12.28
N GLY A 139 5.03 8.05 11.23
CA GLY A 139 5.19 9.49 11.06
C GLY A 139 3.96 10.32 11.44
N PRO A 140 4.09 11.65 11.38
CA PRO A 140 3.01 12.60 11.68
C PRO A 140 1.90 12.67 10.60
N GLY A 141 2.09 12.02 9.45
CA GLY A 141 1.13 12.02 8.33
C GLY A 141 0.09 10.91 8.44
N ILE A 142 -0.73 10.76 7.41
CA ILE A 142 -1.64 9.62 7.23
C ILE A 142 -0.99 8.42 6.52
N ALA A 143 0.14 8.64 5.85
CA ALA A 143 0.98 7.60 5.27
C ALA A 143 2.44 8.05 5.23
N THR A 144 3.37 7.08 5.21
CA THR A 144 4.80 7.34 5.00
C THR A 144 5.24 6.64 3.73
N LEU A 145 5.87 7.39 2.83
CA LEU A 145 6.52 6.85 1.65
C LEU A 145 8.02 6.75 1.89
N PHE A 146 8.61 5.62 1.53
CA PHE A 146 10.05 5.49 1.38
C PHE A 146 10.41 5.66 -0.09
N ASN A 147 11.29 6.61 -0.39
CA ASN A 147 11.67 6.96 -1.75
C ASN A 147 13.15 6.62 -1.98
N VAL A 148 13.44 5.96 -3.08
CA VAL A 148 14.80 5.69 -3.57
C VAL A 148 15.02 6.50 -4.83
N HIS A 149 16.08 7.31 -4.82
CA HIS A 149 16.43 8.19 -5.94
C HIS A 149 17.59 7.61 -6.70
N PHE A 150 17.46 7.52 -8.01
CA PHE A 150 18.44 6.99 -8.94
C PHE A 150 18.90 8.08 -9.92
N ILE A 151 20.19 8.07 -10.24
CA ILE A 151 20.77 8.77 -11.40
C ILE A 151 21.59 7.74 -12.14
N ASP A 152 21.46 7.67 -13.47
CA ASP A 152 22.12 6.68 -14.33
C ASP A 152 21.90 5.22 -13.85
N GLY A 153 20.70 4.93 -13.31
CA GLY A 153 20.32 3.61 -12.80
C GLY A 153 20.96 3.22 -11.47
N LYS A 154 21.60 4.17 -10.78
CA LYS A 154 22.30 3.95 -9.51
C LYS A 154 21.72 4.79 -8.39
N VAL A 155 21.53 4.20 -7.22
CA VAL A 155 21.03 4.89 -6.04
C VAL A 155 21.97 6.05 -5.70
N VAL A 156 21.42 7.26 -5.59
CA VAL A 156 22.14 8.44 -5.11
C VAL A 156 21.74 8.83 -3.70
N ARG A 157 20.47 8.62 -3.32
CA ARG A 157 19.95 8.90 -1.98
C ARG A 157 18.62 8.19 -1.72
N THR A 158 18.26 8.12 -0.45
CA THR A 158 16.91 7.73 -0.01
C THR A 158 16.27 8.88 0.76
N SER A 159 14.94 8.89 0.84
CA SER A 159 14.21 9.89 1.61
C SER A 159 12.86 9.36 2.09
N ARG A 160 12.28 9.98 3.13
CA ARG A 160 10.91 9.70 3.59
C ARG A 160 9.99 10.88 3.32
N THR A 161 8.80 10.61 2.83
CA THR A 161 7.75 11.61 2.63
C THR A 161 6.54 11.25 3.49
N TYR A 162 6.14 12.17 4.37
CA TYR A 162 4.88 12.04 5.10
C TYR A 162 3.76 12.65 4.28
N VAL A 163 2.77 11.82 3.93
CA VAL A 163 1.57 12.24 3.21
C VAL A 163 0.60 12.82 4.22
N TYR A 164 0.17 14.06 4.00
CA TYR A 164 -0.88 14.69 4.79
C TYR A 164 -2.17 14.74 3.98
N PRO A 165 -3.34 14.69 4.64
CA PRO A 165 -4.61 14.99 4.00
C PRO A 165 -4.54 16.38 3.36
N ASN A 166 -5.12 16.55 2.17
CA ASN A 166 -5.14 17.85 1.47
C ASN A 166 -6.19 18.83 2.08
N ASP A 167 -6.79 18.46 3.18
CA ASP A 167 -7.99 19.04 3.75
C ASP A 167 -7.68 19.86 5.00
N GLY A 168 -7.29 21.12 4.76
CA GLY A 168 -7.58 22.21 5.70
C GLY A 168 -9.08 22.54 5.79
N GLY A 169 -9.98 21.56 5.65
CA GLY A 169 -11.40 21.83 5.37
C GLY A 169 -12.45 20.90 6.00
N LEU A 170 -12.09 19.73 6.55
CA LEU A 170 -13.11 18.81 7.11
C LEU A 170 -12.99 18.57 8.62
N LEU A 171 -11.85 18.89 9.22
CA LEU A 171 -11.66 18.89 10.67
C LEU A 171 -11.02 20.21 11.04
N GLY A 172 -11.74 20.99 11.86
CA GLY A 172 -11.45 22.38 12.19
C GLY A 172 -9.96 22.65 12.39
N GLY A 173 -9.47 23.66 11.67
CA GLY A 173 -8.07 24.02 11.65
C GLY A 173 -7.55 24.40 13.04
N TYR A 174 -6.85 23.48 13.69
CA TYR A 174 -5.97 23.75 14.81
C TYR A 174 -4.92 22.63 14.86
N TYR A 175 -3.66 23.02 14.61
CA TYR A 175 -2.42 22.26 14.81
C TYR A 175 -2.14 21.07 13.88
N TYR A 176 -1.47 21.32 12.75
CA TYR A 176 -0.04 20.98 12.57
C TYR A 176 0.53 21.94 11.53
N GLY A 177 1.46 22.79 11.97
CA GLY A 177 2.05 23.83 11.14
C GLY A 177 2.79 23.25 9.94
N ARG A 178 2.55 23.83 8.76
CA ARG A 178 3.43 23.67 7.60
C ARG A 178 4.86 24.05 8.03
N PRO A 179 5.90 23.24 7.80
CA PRO A 179 7.27 23.58 8.22
C PRO A 179 7.87 24.78 7.46
N TYR A 180 7.18 25.29 6.43
CA TYR A 180 7.57 26.49 5.68
C TYR A 180 6.43 27.50 5.51
N GLY A 181 5.49 27.55 6.45
CA GLY A 181 4.43 28.56 6.45
C GLY A 181 4.93 29.84 7.11
N TYR A 182 5.43 30.81 6.33
CA TYR A 182 5.57 32.19 6.80
C TYR A 182 4.23 32.66 7.35
N GLY A 183 4.16 32.77 8.69
CA GLY A 183 3.04 33.39 9.36
C GLY A 183 3.06 34.89 9.16
N PHE A 184 1.86 35.41 8.86
CA PHE A 184 1.36 36.69 9.35
C PHE A 184 1.93 37.95 8.69
N TRP A 185 1.29 38.40 7.60
CA TRP A 185 0.74 39.75 7.40
C TRP A 185 0.23 39.89 5.95
N GLY A 186 -1.01 40.36 5.77
CA GLY A 186 -1.51 40.89 4.50
C GLY A 186 -2.40 39.93 3.71
N GLY A 187 -3.71 40.06 3.89
CA GLY A 187 -4.69 39.47 2.99
C GLY A 187 -4.64 40.10 1.60
N TYR A 188 -4.76 39.28 0.57
CA TYR A 188 -5.23 39.70 -0.75
C TYR A 188 -6.31 38.73 -1.24
N PRO A 189 -7.47 39.24 -1.70
CA PRO A 189 -8.62 38.44 -2.06
C PRO A 189 -8.57 38.11 -3.55
N PHE A 190 -7.85 37.06 -3.96
CA PHE A 190 -8.03 36.53 -5.31
C PHE A 190 -7.82 35.02 -5.32
N GLY A 191 -8.95 34.31 -5.22
CA GLY A 191 -9.01 32.88 -5.46
C GLY A 191 -8.70 32.58 -6.92
N TRP A 192 -7.71 31.74 -7.15
CA TRP A 192 -7.51 31.04 -8.40
C TRP A 192 -7.94 29.59 -8.19
N PRO A 193 -8.88 29.06 -9.00
CA PRO A 193 -9.36 27.70 -8.83
C PRO A 193 -8.33 26.76 -9.45
N TYR A 194 -7.35 26.31 -8.68
CA TYR A 194 -6.63 25.10 -9.07
C TYR A 194 -7.60 23.92 -8.87
N ARG A 195 -8.33 23.60 -9.95
CA ARG A 195 -8.95 22.30 -10.16
C ARG A 195 -7.83 21.26 -10.05
N ALA A 196 -7.70 20.64 -8.90
CA ALA A 196 -6.83 19.49 -8.72
C ALA A 196 -7.37 18.35 -9.59
N TYR A 197 -6.59 17.94 -10.59
CA TYR A 197 -6.80 16.66 -11.25
C TYR A 197 -6.54 15.55 -10.23
N HIS A 198 -7.61 14.93 -9.74
CA HIS A 198 -7.55 13.74 -8.90
C HIS A 198 -7.58 12.50 -9.81
N PRO A 199 -6.63 11.55 -9.70
CA PRO A 199 -6.68 10.28 -10.45
C PRO A 199 -7.83 9.34 -10.03
N TYR A 200 -8.60 9.69 -9.00
CA TYR A 200 -9.66 8.84 -8.44
C TYR A 200 -11.00 9.57 -8.29
N ALA A 201 -11.33 10.47 -9.20
CA ALA A 201 -12.70 10.98 -9.31
C ALA A 201 -13.49 10.11 -10.31
N PRO A 202 -14.56 9.41 -9.89
CA PRO A 202 -15.39 8.64 -10.82
C PRO A 202 -16.33 9.60 -11.56
N TRP A 203 -16.10 9.80 -12.85
CA TRP A 203 -16.97 10.62 -13.70
C TRP A 203 -17.80 9.76 -14.66
N PHE A 204 -18.91 9.21 -14.17
CA PHE A 204 -20.14 9.05 -14.96
C PHE A 204 -21.07 10.16 -14.43
N PHE A 205 -21.79 11.00 -15.20
CA PHE A 205 -22.56 10.80 -16.42
C PHE A 205 -22.70 12.12 -17.21
N TRP A 206 -23.21 11.96 -18.44
CA TRP A 206 -23.81 12.97 -19.34
C TRP A 206 -24.84 13.89 -18.67
#